data_AF-A0A914WGP5-F1
#
_entry.id   AF-A0A914WGP5-F1
#
_cell.length_a   1.000
_cell.length_b   1.000
_cell.length_c   1.000
_cell.angle_alpha   90.00
_cell.angle_beta   90.00
_cell.angle_gamma   90.00
#
_symmetry.space_group_name_H-M   'P 1'
#
loop_
_entity.id
_entity.type
_entity.pdbx_description
1 polymer ?
#
loop_
_entity_poly.entity_id
_entity_poly.type
_entity_poly.pdbx_seq_one_letter_code
_entity_poly.pdbx_strand_id
1 'polypeptide(L)'
;MAGVVTIISPEKRIELNSYDVDAWNLLLREAQTKPIDHVRDFYEKLVTQFPNAGRYWKAFIEHELRGKYFENVEKLFQRCLIKVLNIDLWKCYVFYVRETKGHLPSF
;
A
#
# COMPACT_ATOMS: atom_id res chain seq x y z
N MET A 1 -14.09 -37.42 -15.59
CA MET A 1 -13.28 -37.05 -14.42
C MET A 1 -13.03 -35.56 -14.47
N ALA A 2 -13.79 -34.76 -13.73
CA ALA A 2 -13.57 -33.32 -13.65
C ALA A 2 -12.28 -33.09 -12.86
N GLY A 3 -11.26 -32.55 -13.52
CA GLY A 3 -10.01 -32.18 -12.86
C GLY A 3 -10.32 -31.17 -11.76
N VAL A 4 -10.01 -31.55 -10.52
CA VAL A 4 -9.99 -30.61 -9.40
C VAL A 4 -8.91 -29.60 -9.74
N VAL A 5 -9.31 -28.44 -10.28
CA VAL A 5 -8.44 -27.27 -10.30
C VAL A 5 -8.15 -26.99 -8.83
N THR A 6 -6.95 -27.34 -8.39
CA THR A 6 -6.50 -27.06 -7.02
C THR A 6 -6.48 -25.54 -6.91
N ILE A 7 -7.44 -24.96 -6.21
CA ILE A 7 -7.45 -23.52 -5.96
C ILE A 7 -6.31 -23.26 -4.97
N ILE A 8 -5.12 -23.01 -5.50
CA ILE A 8 -3.95 -22.64 -4.73
C ILE A 8 -4.22 -21.25 -4.13
N SER A 9 -4.07 -21.11 -2.81
CA SER A 9 -4.31 -19.83 -2.15
C SER A 9 -3.38 -18.73 -2.68
N PRO A 10 -3.76 -17.45 -2.62
CA PRO A 10 -2.92 -16.37 -3.12
C PRO A 10 -1.56 -16.30 -2.39
N GLU A 11 -1.52 -16.63 -1.09
CA GLU A 11 -0.28 -16.72 -0.32
C GLU A 11 0.63 -17.80 -0.88
N LYS A 12 0.07 -18.98 -1.17
CA LYS A 12 0.83 -20.09 -1.74
C LYS A 12 1.32 -19.79 -3.15
N ARG A 13 0.55 -19.03 -3.93
CA ARG A 13 1.00 -18.52 -5.24
C ARG A 13 2.20 -17.59 -5.11
N ILE A 14 2.23 -16.72 -4.09
CA ILE A 14 3.37 -15.82 -3.82
C ILE A 14 4.59 -16.59 -3.32
N GLU A 15 4.40 -17.65 -2.53
CA GLU A 15 5.49 -18.53 -2.12
C GLU A 15 6.15 -19.24 -3.32
N LEU A 16 5.34 -19.66 -4.30
CA LEU A 16 5.83 -20.30 -5.52
C LEU A 16 6.42 -19.29 -6.52
N ASN A 17 5.83 -18.10 -6.59
CA ASN A 17 6.27 -16.99 -7.44
C ASN A 17 6.07 -15.66 -6.73
N SER A 18 7.14 -15.11 -6.16
CA SER A 18 7.11 -13.85 -5.40
C SER A 18 6.69 -12.63 -6.23
N TYR A 19 6.70 -12.73 -7.56
CA TYR A 19 6.26 -11.69 -8.49
C TYR A 19 4.89 -11.99 -9.14
N ASP A 20 4.09 -12.91 -8.59
CA ASP A 20 2.70 -13.11 -9.01
C ASP A 20 1.84 -11.89 -8.64
N VAL A 21 1.82 -10.91 -9.54
CA VAL A 21 1.13 -9.62 -9.36
C VAL A 21 -0.37 -9.80 -9.10
N ASP A 22 -1.00 -10.82 -9.69
CA ASP A 22 -2.43 -11.08 -9.52
C ASP A 22 -2.74 -11.61 -8.12
N ALA A 23 -1.88 -12.49 -7.59
CA ALA A 23 -1.99 -12.97 -6.22
C ALA A 23 -1.82 -11.81 -5.22
N TRP A 24 -0.81 -10.96 -5.41
CA TRP A 24 -0.61 -9.76 -4.58
C TRP A 24 -1.80 -8.81 -4.64
N ASN A 25 -2.38 -8.59 -5.82
CA ASN A 25 -3.55 -7.73 -5.98
C ASN A 25 -4.80 -8.32 -5.31
N LEU A 26 -4.95 -9.64 -5.30
CA LEU A 26 -6.04 -10.31 -4.60
C LEU A 26 -5.91 -10.12 -3.08
N LEU A 27 -4.71 -10.35 -2.53
CA LEU A 27 -4.42 -10.10 -1.11
C LEU A 27 -4.55 -8.62 -0.73
N LEU A 28 -4.16 -7.70 -1.61
CA LEU A 28 -4.32 -6.27 -1.36
C LEU A 28 -5.79 -5.88 -1.21
N ARG A 29 -6.67 -6.41 -2.06
CA ARG A 29 -8.12 -6.18 -1.95
C ARG A 29 -8.65 -6.70 -0.62
N GLU A 30 -8.22 -7.88 -0.18
CA GLU A 30 -8.61 -8.43 1.11
C GLU A 30 -8.03 -7.60 2.28
N ALA A 31 -6.77 -7.17 2.19
CA ALA A 31 -6.15 -6.35 3.23
C ALA A 31 -6.87 -5.01 3.41
N GLN A 32 -7.40 -4.42 2.34
CA GLN A 32 -8.12 -3.15 2.39
C GLN A 32 -9.47 -3.20 3.12
N THR A 33 -10.03 -4.39 3.37
CA THR A 33 -11.28 -4.57 4.14
C THR A 33 -11.04 -4.76 5.63
N LYS A 34 -9.79 -4.99 6.03
CA LYS A 34 -9.38 -5.18 7.43
C LYS A 34 -8.84 -3.87 8.02
N PRO A 35 -8.88 -3.67 9.34
CA PRO A 35 -8.22 -2.53 9.99
C PRO A 35 -6.72 -2.53 9.69
N ILE A 36 -6.16 -1.35 9.43
CA ILE A 36 -4.74 -1.16 9.08
C ILE A 36 -3.80 -1.82 10.10
N ASP A 37 -4.14 -1.78 11.39
CA ASP A 37 -3.36 -2.38 12.48
C ASP A 37 -3.06 -3.88 12.29
N HIS A 38 -3.95 -4.61 11.63
CA HIS A 38 -3.78 -6.04 11.37
C HIS A 38 -3.08 -6.36 10.04
N VAL A 39 -2.87 -5.37 9.18
CA VAL A 39 -2.39 -5.57 7.81
C VAL A 39 -1.14 -4.76 7.47
N ARG A 40 -0.57 -3.99 8.40
CA ARG A 40 0.70 -3.26 8.17
C ARG A 40 1.81 -4.17 7.69
N ASP A 41 1.98 -5.34 8.30
CA ASP A 41 3.01 -6.30 7.91
C ASP A 41 2.83 -6.79 6.46
N PHE A 42 1.58 -6.91 5.99
CA PHE A 42 1.30 -7.24 4.60
C PHE A 42 1.72 -6.09 3.67
N TYR A 43 1.37 -4.85 4.00
CA TYR A 43 1.79 -3.69 3.21
C TYR A 43 3.30 -3.53 3.16
N GLU A 44 4.00 -3.72 4.29
CA GLU A 44 5.46 -3.68 4.36
C GLU A 44 6.09 -4.74 3.45
N LYS A 45 5.58 -5.97 3.46
CA LYS A 45 6.01 -7.02 2.52
C LYS A 45 5.75 -6.62 1.07
N LEU A 46 4.57 -6.06 0.77
CA LEU A 46 4.17 -5.66 -0.58
C LEU A 46 5.07 -4.56 -1.14
N VAL A 47 5.33 -3.49 -0.37
CA VAL A 47 6.18 -2.38 -0.82
C VAL A 47 7.67 -2.76 -0.84
N THR A 48 8.07 -3.75 -0.05
CA THR A 48 9.42 -4.33 -0.12
C THR A 48 9.59 -5.18 -1.38
N GLN A 49 8.57 -5.96 -1.76
CA GLN A 49 8.59 -6.76 -2.99
C GLN A 49 8.57 -5.89 -4.25
N PHE A 50 7.82 -4.78 -4.22
CA PHE A 50 7.64 -3.88 -5.35
C PHE A 50 7.97 -2.42 -4.99
N PRO A 51 9.24 -2.08 -4.72
CA PRO A 51 9.64 -0.79 -4.18
C PRO A 51 9.37 0.38 -5.12
N ASN A 52 9.32 0.14 -6.44
CA ASN A 52 9.06 1.18 -7.44
C ASN A 52 7.58 1.27 -7.85
N ALA A 53 6.72 0.41 -7.31
CA ALA A 53 5.30 0.40 -7.64
C ALA A 53 4.55 1.45 -6.82
N GLY A 54 4.48 2.69 -7.34
CA GLY A 54 3.81 3.81 -6.68
C GLY A 54 2.36 3.51 -6.27
N ARG A 55 1.65 2.65 -7.01
CA ARG A 55 0.29 2.22 -6.67
C ARG A 55 0.20 1.53 -5.30
N TYR A 56 1.21 0.75 -4.91
CA TYR A 56 1.20 0.00 -3.65
C TYR A 56 1.57 0.89 -2.48
N TRP A 57 2.54 1.78 -2.67
CA TRP A 57 2.83 2.85 -1.70
C TRP A 57 1.61 3.72 -1.45
N LYS A 58 0.91 4.15 -2.50
CA LYS A 58 -0.30 4.96 -2.40
C LYS A 58 -1.39 4.21 -1.63
N ALA A 59 -1.62 2.93 -1.95
CA ALA A 59 -2.61 2.11 -1.24
C ALA A 59 -2.30 1.97 0.27
N PHE A 60 -1.01 1.88 0.64
CA PHE A 60 -0.60 1.84 2.04
C PHE A 60 -0.87 3.18 2.73
N ILE A 61 -0.40 4.27 2.12
CA ILE A 61 -0.57 5.63 2.63
C ILE A 61 -2.06 5.98 2.81
N GLU A 62 -2.89 5.69 1.80
CA GLU A 62 -4.34 5.92 1.88
C GLU A 62 -4.99 5.11 3.00
N HIS A 63 -4.50 3.91 3.29
CA HIS A 63 -5.03 3.11 4.40
C HIS A 63 -4.65 3.71 5.76
N GLU A 64 -3.41 4.12 5.98
CA GLU A 64 -2.99 4.82 7.20
C GLU A 64 -3.74 6.15 7.36
N LEU A 65 -4.01 6.88 6.27
CA LEU A 65 -4.81 8.10 6.27
C LEU A 65 -6.26 7.85 6.71
N ARG A 66 -6.91 6.78 6.24
CA ARG A 66 -8.26 6.38 6.70
C ARG A 66 -8.29 6.13 8.21
N GLY A 67 -7.21 5.57 8.76
CA GLY A 67 -7.01 5.37 10.19
C GLY A 67 -6.55 6.61 10.96
N LYS A 68 -6.32 7.75 10.30
CA LYS A 68 -5.76 8.99 10.86
C LYS A 68 -4.39 8.81 11.55
N TYR A 69 -3.62 7.81 11.13
CA TYR A 69 -2.27 7.55 11.65
C TYR A 69 -1.24 8.44 10.94
N PHE A 70 -1.32 9.75 11.16
CA PHE A 70 -0.54 10.75 10.42
C PHE A 70 0.98 10.60 10.58
N GLU A 71 1.46 10.18 11.75
CA GLU A 71 2.89 9.94 11.96
C GLU A 71 3.43 8.83 11.02
N ASN A 72 2.65 7.76 10.83
CA ASN A 72 3.00 6.68 9.91
C ASN A 72 2.97 7.16 8.46
N VAL A 73 1.97 7.98 8.11
CA VAL A 73 1.85 8.60 6.78
C VAL A 73 3.10 9.41 6.44
N GLU A 74 3.60 10.24 7.37
CA GLU A 74 4.82 11.02 7.15
C GLU A 74 6.04 10.13 6.95
N LYS A 75 6.20 9.09 7.76
CA LYS A 75 7.29 8.09 7.60
C LYS A 75 7.22 7.40 6.24
N LEU A 76 6.03 7.07 5.75
CA LEU A 76 5.85 6.46 4.43
C LEU A 76 6.23 7.42 3.30
N PHE A 77 5.78 8.68 3.35
CA PHE A 77 6.19 9.68 2.36
C PHE A 77 7.70 9.91 2.35
N GLN A 78 8.36 9.97 3.51
CA GLN A 78 9.82 10.07 3.60
C GLN A 78 10.53 8.90 2.92
N ARG A 79 9.98 7.68 3.00
CA ARG A 79 10.56 6.47 2.41
C ARG A 79 10.44 6.45 0.89
N CYS A 80 9.28 6.84 0.34
CA CYS A 80 8.96 6.59 -1.07
C CYS A 80 8.92 7.83 -1.97
N LEU A 81 8.55 9.02 -1.46
CA LEU A 81 8.10 10.14 -2.32
C LEU A 81 9.18 10.63 -3.31
N ILE A 82 10.42 10.80 -2.84
CA ILE A 82 11.53 11.27 -3.68
C ILE A 82 12.18 10.15 -4.52
N LYS A 83 11.96 8.88 -4.13
CA LYS A 83 12.56 7.71 -4.80
C LYS A 83 11.66 7.15 -5.89
N VAL A 84 10.34 7.21 -5.69
CA VAL A 84 9.33 6.65 -6.57
C VAL A 84 8.68 7.80 -7.35
N LEU A 85 9.12 7.99 -8.60
CA LEU A 85 8.62 9.04 -9.48
C LEU A 85 7.22 8.71 -10.01
N ASN A 86 6.22 8.84 -9.15
CA ASN A 86 4.82 8.55 -9.45
C ASN A 86 3.93 9.77 -9.14
N ILE A 87 3.23 10.28 -10.14
CA ILE A 87 2.40 11.50 -10.02
C ILE A 87 1.28 11.35 -9.00
N ASP A 88 0.72 10.16 -8.83
CA ASP A 88 -0.38 9.93 -7.90
C ASP A 88 0.07 9.94 -6.44
N LEU A 89 1.33 9.56 -6.16
CA LEU A 89 1.94 9.75 -4.85
C LEU A 89 2.12 11.24 -4.52
N TRP A 90 2.58 12.04 -5.49
CA TRP A 90 2.72 13.49 -5.31
C TRP A 90 1.37 14.17 -5.09
N LYS A 91 0.33 13.79 -5.86
CA LYS A 91 -1.05 14.27 -5.63
C LYS A 91 -1.55 13.87 -4.23
N CYS A 92 -1.31 12.62 -3.81
CA CYS A 92 -1.66 12.15 -2.48
C CYS A 92 -0.95 12.94 -1.38
N TYR A 93 0.33 13.27 -1.57
CA TYR A 93 1.10 14.11 -0.65
C TYR A 93 0.55 15.54 -0.53
N VAL A 94 0.27 16.19 -1.67
CA VAL A 94 -0.30 17.55 -1.68
C VAL A 94 -1.67 17.57 -1.00
N PHE A 95 -2.50 16.55 -1.25
CA PHE A 95 -3.77 16.38 -0.55
C PHE A 95 -3.58 16.24 0.96
N TYR A 96 -2.66 15.36 1.40
CA TYR A 96 -2.34 15.19 2.82
C TYR A 96 -1.89 16.50 3.49
N VAL A 97 -0.97 17.25 2.86
CA VAL A 97 -0.47 18.53 3.40
C VAL A 97 -1.60 19.55 3.49
N ARG A 98 -2.44 19.66 2.47
CA ARG A 98 -3.59 20.58 2.48
C ARG A 98 -4.52 20.29 3.66
N GLU A 99 -4.87 19.02 3.86
CA GLU A 99 -5.82 18.62 4.92
C GLU A 99 -5.25 18.74 6.33
N THR A 100 -3.93 18.56 6.51
CA THR A 100 -3.32 18.50 7.86
C THR A 100 -2.55 19.75 8.26
N LYS A 101 -2.06 20.52 7.28
CA LYS A 101 -1.18 21.68 7.50
C LYS A 101 -1.73 22.97 6.92
N GLY A 102 -2.85 22.93 6.20
CA GLY A 102 -3.47 24.12 5.58
C GLY A 102 -3.94 25.19 6.56
N HIS A 103 -4.08 24.88 7.85
CA HIS A 103 -4.41 25.86 8.89
C HIS A 103 -3.18 26.53 9.53
N LEU A 104 -1.96 26.08 9.20
CA LEU A 104 -0.74 26.62 9.82
C LEU A 104 -0.45 28.01 9.24
N PRO A 105 -0.14 29.04 10.06
CA PRO A 105 0.07 30.41 9.59
C PRO A 105 1.25 30.60 8.61
N SER A 106 2.09 29.58 8.46
CA SER A 106 3.32 29.60 7.67
C SER A 106 3.19 28.96 6.28
N PHE A 107 1.97 28.62 5.83
CA PHE A 107 1.67 28.07 4.50
C PHE A 107 0.76 28.99 3.70
#